data_AF-W7U719-F1
#
_entry.id   AF-W7U719-F1
#
_cell.length_a   1.000
_cell.length_b   1.000
_cell.length_c   1.000
_cell.angle_alpha   90.00
_cell.angle_beta   90.00
_cell.angle_gamma   90.00
#
_symmetry.space_group_name_H-M   'P 1'
#
loop_
_entity.id
_entity.type
_entity.pdbx_description
1 polymer ?
#
loop_
_entity_poly.entity_id
_entity_poly.type
_entity_poly.pdbx_seq_one_letter_code
_entity_poly.pdbx_strand_id
1 'polypeptide(L)'
;MLSFVFLVLSTAYLHPSQTTMPFVDTLRHALEQLRAKFKADVPPHKVGDEELTVDPALQGVEKELRIALDELKAFKNEDVNKSLHAKDLREPREILGHVDSLYHEGKFCVEGVKGIPHGQAKLADMLAEGHELLHECLERVDFYTVSEPLRPLQNKLDNVQHALESLQDKEDLHPRDLLPLRRKLAEIDAHYHEGRFESAGREGEHVIAEGQAVLAALLNKAHETLRALLLKTDYYKVDQELFSIHDRLESIKMRLEGLMRHENVTEKDLSSLRERLQHCDAEWKEGKIELESGDVPAGQAVVSRLLYETHNLMASVQNRMQG
;
A
#
# COMPACT_ATOMS: atom_id res chain seq x y z
N MET A 1 -25.94 27.32 -8.41
CA MET A 1 -24.60 27.52 -7.81
C MET A 1 -24.23 26.43 -6.81
N LEU A 2 -25.13 26.02 -5.89
CA LEU A 2 -24.88 24.91 -4.96
C LEU A 2 -24.51 23.57 -5.66
N SER A 3 -25.22 23.18 -6.72
CA SER A 3 -24.92 21.94 -7.47
C SER A 3 -23.54 21.94 -8.13
N PHE A 4 -22.99 23.11 -8.47
CA PHE A 4 -21.64 23.21 -9.06
C PHE A 4 -20.56 23.04 -7.98
N VAL A 5 -20.85 23.42 -6.73
CA VAL A 5 -19.93 23.28 -5.59
C VAL A 5 -19.88 21.83 -5.11
N PHE A 6 -21.01 21.12 -5.07
CA PHE A 6 -21.05 19.68 -4.78
C PHE A 6 -20.35 18.84 -5.86
N LEU A 7 -20.49 19.20 -7.13
CA LEU A 7 -19.75 18.56 -8.23
C LEU A 7 -18.23 18.78 -8.13
N VAL A 8 -17.79 19.99 -7.73
CA VAL A 8 -16.37 20.31 -7.52
C VAL A 8 -15.79 19.58 -6.30
N LEU A 9 -16.55 19.42 -5.23
CA LEU A 9 -16.13 18.63 -4.07
C LEU A 9 -16.06 17.13 -4.40
N SER A 10 -17.02 16.60 -5.17
CA SER A 10 -17.02 15.21 -5.61
C SER A 10 -15.87 14.89 -6.59
N THR A 11 -15.53 15.83 -7.48
CA THR A 11 -14.42 15.66 -8.45
C THR A 11 -13.03 15.88 -7.86
N ALA A 12 -12.87 16.73 -6.85
CA ALA A 12 -11.58 16.95 -6.17
C ALA A 12 -11.07 15.71 -5.42
N TYR A 13 -11.95 14.78 -5.04
CA TYR A 13 -11.59 13.52 -4.38
C TYR A 13 -11.25 12.37 -5.35
N LEU A 14 -11.45 12.55 -6.67
CA LEU A 14 -11.06 11.56 -7.68
C LEU A 14 -9.55 11.58 -8.00
N HIS A 15 -8.81 12.63 -7.61
CA HIS A 15 -7.35 12.69 -7.77
C HIS A 15 -6.68 13.36 -6.56
N PRO A 16 -6.08 12.59 -5.63
CA PRO A 16 -5.40 13.14 -4.49
C PRO A 16 -4.03 13.67 -4.92
N SER A 17 -3.99 14.90 -5.42
CA SER A 17 -2.76 15.69 -5.41
C SER A 17 -2.78 16.57 -4.16
N GLN A 18 -1.67 16.60 -3.42
CA GLN A 18 -1.52 17.15 -2.06
C GLN A 18 -1.83 18.66 -1.87
N THR A 19 -2.45 19.31 -2.86
CA THR A 19 -2.73 20.75 -2.91
C THR A 19 -4.20 21.13 -2.68
N THR A 20 -5.10 20.16 -2.46
CA THR A 20 -6.57 20.42 -2.41
C THR A 20 -7.14 20.76 -1.03
N MET A 21 -6.50 20.35 0.08
CA MET A 21 -7.03 20.49 1.45
C MET A 21 -7.42 21.92 1.87
N PRO A 22 -6.55 22.96 1.78
CA PRO A 22 -6.91 24.31 2.25
C PRO A 22 -7.99 24.98 1.38
N PHE A 23 -8.16 24.55 0.13
CA PHE A 23 -9.19 25.05 -0.77
C PHE A 23 -10.58 24.51 -0.40
N VAL A 24 -10.67 23.24 0.01
CA VAL A 24 -11.91 22.61 0.48
C VAL A 24 -12.41 23.28 1.76
N ASP A 25 -11.51 23.57 2.71
CA ASP A 25 -11.86 24.26 3.96
C ASP A 25 -12.38 25.68 3.73
N THR A 26 -11.78 26.39 2.78
CA THR A 26 -12.20 27.74 2.40
C THR A 26 -13.58 27.73 1.74
N LEU A 27 -13.85 26.75 0.87
CA LEU A 27 -15.16 26.58 0.24
C LEU A 27 -16.24 26.21 1.26
N ARG A 28 -15.92 25.34 2.23
CA ARG A 28 -16.81 24.97 3.34
C ARG A 28 -17.22 26.19 4.15
N HIS A 29 -16.25 27.02 4.55
CA HIS A 29 -16.55 28.24 5.31
C HIS A 29 -17.40 29.24 4.51
N ALA A 30 -17.13 29.39 3.22
CA ALA A 30 -17.94 30.24 2.34
C ALA A 30 -19.39 29.73 2.18
N LEU A 31 -19.57 28.41 2.12
CA LEU A 31 -20.89 27.76 2.06
C LEU A 31 -21.69 27.95 3.35
N GLU A 32 -21.05 27.79 4.51
CA GLU A 32 -21.68 28.04 5.81
C GLU A 32 -22.12 29.50 5.95
N GLN A 33 -21.28 30.44 5.53
CA GLN A 33 -21.62 31.88 5.53
C GLN A 33 -22.78 32.20 4.58
N LEU A 34 -22.84 31.57 3.40
CA LEU A 34 -23.95 31.71 2.45
C LEU A 34 -25.25 31.10 3.01
N ARG A 35 -25.19 29.94 3.66
CA ARG A 35 -26.33 29.27 4.30
C ARG A 35 -26.88 30.11 5.46
N ALA A 36 -26.00 30.69 6.27
CA ALA A 36 -26.37 31.59 7.35
C ALA A 36 -27.04 32.88 6.85
N LYS A 37 -26.54 33.46 5.75
CA LYS A 37 -27.16 34.64 5.12
C LYS A 37 -28.54 34.34 4.53
N PHE A 38 -28.70 33.21 3.83
CA PHE A 38 -30.00 32.82 3.27
C PHE A 38 -31.05 32.51 4.34
N LYS A 39 -30.64 31.95 5.49
CA LYS A 39 -31.55 31.70 6.62
C LYS A 39 -32.04 32.99 7.30
N ALA A 40 -31.33 34.11 7.13
CA ALA A 40 -31.69 35.41 7.69
C ALA A 40 -32.64 36.24 6.78
N ASP A 41 -32.57 36.05 5.45
CA ASP A 41 -33.33 36.86 4.47
C ASP A 41 -34.66 36.23 4.01
N VAL A 42 -34.97 34.99 4.40
CA VAL A 42 -36.24 34.34 4.06
C VAL A 42 -37.24 34.49 5.21
N PRO A 43 -38.35 35.25 5.05
CA PRO A 43 -39.37 35.34 6.10
C PRO A 43 -39.97 33.95 6.34
N PRO A 44 -40.35 33.60 7.59
CA PRO A 44 -40.86 32.27 7.91
C PRO A 44 -42.12 32.01 7.09
N HIS A 45 -42.01 31.21 6.04
CA HIS A 45 -43.17 30.59 5.41
C HIS A 45 -43.80 29.68 6.47
N LYS A 46 -45.08 29.91 6.77
CA LYS A 46 -45.85 28.98 7.60
C LYS A 46 -45.98 27.69 6.80
N VAL A 47 -45.11 26.74 7.10
CA VAL A 47 -45.13 25.37 6.58
C VAL A 47 -46.48 24.76 6.97
N GLY A 48 -47.36 24.54 6.00
CA GLY A 48 -48.59 23.77 6.22
C GLY A 48 -48.26 22.28 6.32
N ASP A 49 -49.08 21.51 7.03
CA ASP A 49 -48.84 20.06 7.26
C ASP A 49 -48.69 19.23 5.97
N GLU A 50 -49.14 19.75 4.81
CA GLU A 50 -48.97 19.15 3.47
C GLU A 50 -47.51 19.16 2.96
N GLU A 51 -46.63 20.00 3.52
CA GLU A 51 -45.23 20.14 3.08
C GLU A 51 -44.27 19.15 3.79
N LEU A 52 -44.77 18.45 4.82
CA LEU A 52 -44.05 17.38 5.55
C LEU A 52 -44.21 15.99 4.90
N THR A 53 -45.22 15.83 4.04
CA THR A 53 -45.49 14.59 3.30
C THR A 53 -44.80 14.62 1.95
N VAL A 54 -44.12 13.53 1.57
CA VAL A 54 -43.47 13.41 0.25
C VAL A 54 -44.49 12.88 -0.75
N ASP A 55 -44.52 13.51 -1.93
CA ASP A 55 -45.39 13.10 -3.03
C ASP A 55 -45.22 11.60 -3.36
N PRO A 56 -46.31 10.86 -3.65
CA PRO A 56 -46.22 9.46 -4.08
C PRO A 56 -45.21 9.19 -5.19
N ALA A 57 -45.02 10.14 -6.12
CA ALA A 57 -44.04 10.01 -7.19
C ALA A 57 -42.58 10.02 -6.70
N LEU A 58 -42.31 10.58 -5.52
CA LEU A 58 -40.99 10.71 -4.92
C LEU A 58 -40.74 9.74 -3.76
N GLN A 59 -41.70 8.87 -3.42
CA GLN A 59 -41.55 7.88 -2.34
C GLN A 59 -40.41 6.89 -2.58
N GLY A 60 -40.06 6.60 -3.85
CA GLY A 60 -38.90 5.80 -4.20
C GLY A 60 -37.60 6.46 -3.73
N VAL A 61 -37.42 7.75 -4.04
CA VAL A 61 -36.28 8.55 -3.62
C VAL A 61 -36.22 8.68 -2.09
N GLU A 62 -37.36 8.92 -1.44
CA GLU A 62 -37.41 8.97 0.03
C GLU A 62 -36.96 7.65 0.68
N LYS A 63 -37.39 6.51 0.12
CA LYS A 63 -37.02 5.19 0.61
C LYS A 63 -35.51 4.94 0.47
N GLU A 64 -34.95 5.24 -0.69
CA GLU A 64 -33.52 5.08 -0.97
C GLU A 64 -32.66 5.95 -0.03
N LEU A 65 -33.00 7.24 0.09
CA LEU A 65 -32.31 8.14 1.01
C LEU A 65 -32.38 7.64 2.46
N ARG A 66 -33.53 7.09 2.89
CA ARG A 66 -33.65 6.55 4.24
C ARG A 66 -32.76 5.33 4.46
N ILE A 67 -32.63 4.43 3.47
CA ILE A 67 -31.72 3.29 3.56
C ILE A 67 -30.28 3.77 3.76
N ALA A 68 -29.80 4.69 2.91
CA ALA A 68 -28.46 5.23 3.00
C ALA A 68 -28.22 5.96 4.34
N LEU A 69 -29.19 6.78 4.80
CA LEU A 69 -29.09 7.51 6.06
C LEU A 69 -29.06 6.58 7.27
N ASP A 70 -29.87 5.53 7.30
CA ASP A 70 -29.92 4.58 8.42
C ASP A 70 -28.58 3.82 8.53
N GLU A 71 -27.99 3.41 7.42
CA GLU A 71 -26.67 2.77 7.38
C GLU A 71 -25.55 3.72 7.81
N LEU A 72 -25.51 4.93 7.25
CA LEU A 72 -24.50 5.93 7.62
C LEU A 72 -24.60 6.33 9.10
N LYS A 73 -25.82 6.44 9.64
CA LYS A 73 -26.04 6.66 11.08
C LYS A 73 -25.59 5.47 11.92
N ALA A 74 -25.78 4.25 11.43
CA ALA A 74 -25.27 3.06 12.11
C ALA A 74 -23.74 3.11 12.20
N PHE A 75 -23.03 3.39 11.09
CA PHE A 75 -21.56 3.55 11.10
C PHE A 75 -21.10 4.71 11.99
N LYS A 76 -21.81 5.83 11.98
CA LYS A 76 -21.52 6.98 12.85
C LYS A 76 -21.61 6.60 14.33
N ASN A 77 -22.64 5.85 14.71
CA ASN A 77 -22.90 5.46 16.09
C ASN A 77 -22.14 4.20 16.54
N GLU A 78 -21.53 3.45 15.62
CA GLU A 78 -20.61 2.36 15.97
C GLU A 78 -19.36 2.90 16.70
N ASP A 79 -18.89 2.11 17.67
CA ASP A 79 -17.72 2.40 18.51
C ASP A 79 -16.55 2.89 17.63
N VAL A 80 -15.99 4.06 17.96
CA VAL A 80 -14.93 4.71 17.17
C VAL A 80 -13.69 3.80 17.06
N ASN A 81 -13.54 2.84 17.97
CA ASN A 81 -12.45 1.86 17.95
C ASN A 81 -12.64 0.70 16.95
N LYS A 82 -13.81 0.56 16.34
CA LYS A 82 -14.05 -0.45 15.29
C LYS A 82 -13.65 0.12 13.94
N SER A 83 -12.71 -0.55 13.27
CA SER A 83 -12.20 -0.15 11.95
C SER A 83 -13.32 -0.15 10.91
N LEU A 84 -13.60 1.03 10.35
CA LEU A 84 -14.52 1.22 9.22
C LEU A 84 -13.72 1.12 7.91
N HIS A 85 -14.12 0.24 7.00
CA HIS A 85 -13.43 0.09 5.72
C HIS A 85 -14.19 0.80 4.59
N ALA A 86 -13.48 1.18 3.53
CA ALA A 86 -14.06 1.86 2.37
C ALA A 86 -15.20 1.04 1.72
N LYS A 87 -15.08 -0.29 1.70
CA LYS A 87 -16.11 -1.20 1.18
C LYS A 87 -17.43 -1.13 1.93
N ASP A 88 -17.39 -0.82 3.24
CA ASP A 88 -18.58 -0.77 4.10
C ASP A 88 -19.46 0.44 3.72
N LEU A 89 -18.88 1.45 3.07
CA LEU A 89 -19.57 2.65 2.59
C LEU A 89 -19.99 2.58 1.11
N ARG A 90 -19.80 1.43 0.43
CA ARG A 90 -20.10 1.31 -1.01
C ARG A 90 -21.60 1.51 -1.30
N GLU A 91 -22.45 0.76 -0.63
CA GLU A 91 -23.90 0.78 -0.84
C GLU A 91 -24.53 2.16 -0.58
N PRO A 92 -24.28 2.83 0.57
CA PRO A 92 -24.82 4.18 0.79
C PRO A 92 -24.27 5.21 -0.21
N ARG A 93 -23.02 5.05 -0.66
CA ARG A 93 -22.43 5.91 -1.70
C ARG A 93 -23.11 5.73 -3.07
N GLU A 94 -23.39 4.50 -3.47
CA GLU A 94 -24.07 4.20 -4.74
C GLU A 94 -25.50 4.76 -4.73
N ILE A 95 -26.21 4.61 -3.62
CA ILE A 95 -27.55 5.17 -3.44
C ILE A 95 -27.52 6.70 -3.53
N LEU A 96 -26.64 7.38 -2.78
CA LEU A 96 -26.55 8.84 -2.81
C LEU A 96 -26.17 9.35 -4.21
N GLY A 97 -25.25 8.68 -4.90
CA GLY A 97 -24.88 9.01 -6.28
C GLY A 97 -26.03 8.81 -7.28
N HIS A 98 -26.83 7.76 -7.10
CA HIS A 98 -28.03 7.56 -7.90
C HIS A 98 -29.06 8.68 -7.65
N VAL A 99 -29.34 9.02 -6.40
CA VAL A 99 -30.29 10.07 -6.05
C VAL A 99 -29.82 11.47 -6.51
N ASP A 100 -28.52 11.76 -6.42
CA ASP A 100 -27.92 12.97 -7.00
C ASP A 100 -28.21 13.06 -8.51
N SER A 101 -28.12 11.94 -9.22
CA SER A 101 -28.43 11.88 -10.65
C SER A 101 -29.90 12.14 -10.98
N LEU A 102 -30.80 12.12 -9.98
CA LEU A 102 -32.20 12.49 -10.14
C LEU A 102 -32.45 13.97 -9.78
N TYR A 103 -31.49 14.64 -9.14
CA TYR A 103 -31.59 16.00 -8.65
C TYR A 103 -31.00 17.02 -9.64
N HIS A 104 -31.86 17.64 -10.44
CA HIS A 104 -31.47 18.59 -11.49
C HIS A 104 -32.09 19.96 -11.26
N GLU A 105 -31.30 21.03 -11.49
CA GLU A 105 -31.77 22.43 -11.39
C GLU A 105 -32.47 22.78 -10.07
N GLY A 106 -32.09 22.11 -8.98
CA GLY A 106 -32.65 22.32 -7.65
C GLY A 106 -33.94 21.54 -7.36
N LYS A 107 -34.30 20.54 -8.18
CA LYS A 107 -35.52 19.73 -8.02
C LYS A 107 -35.27 18.27 -8.41
N PHE A 108 -35.93 17.35 -7.72
CA PHE A 108 -36.08 15.96 -8.13
C PHE A 108 -37.13 15.88 -9.23
N CYS A 109 -36.73 15.38 -10.39
CA CYS A 109 -37.60 15.20 -11.55
C CYS A 109 -37.88 13.71 -11.74
N VAL A 110 -39.17 13.33 -11.78
CA VAL A 110 -39.61 11.96 -12.09
C VAL A 110 -40.37 12.00 -13.41
N GLU A 111 -40.04 11.10 -14.33
CA GLU A 111 -40.69 11.03 -15.63
C GLU A 111 -42.21 10.85 -15.50
N GLY A 112 -42.97 11.65 -16.25
CA GLY A 112 -44.43 11.53 -16.32
C GLY A 112 -45.24 12.37 -15.32
N VAL A 113 -44.60 13.10 -14.41
CA VAL A 113 -45.31 13.97 -13.45
C VAL A 113 -45.47 15.39 -14.01
N LYS A 114 -46.71 15.92 -14.02
CA LYS A 114 -46.98 17.32 -14.38
C LYS A 114 -46.84 18.21 -13.15
N GLY A 115 -45.85 19.10 -13.15
CA GLY A 115 -45.61 20.08 -12.08
C GLY A 115 -44.43 19.71 -11.19
N ILE A 116 -44.22 20.47 -10.12
CA ILE A 116 -43.17 20.22 -9.12
C ILE A 116 -43.83 19.42 -7.98
N PRO A 117 -43.45 18.15 -7.76
CA PRO A 117 -43.99 17.38 -6.65
C PRO A 117 -43.68 18.05 -5.31
N HIS A 118 -44.54 17.87 -4.31
CA HIS A 118 -44.33 18.38 -2.95
C HIS A 118 -43.34 17.49 -2.16
N GLY A 119 -42.73 18.02 -1.10
CA GLY A 119 -41.71 17.29 -0.31
C GLY A 119 -40.27 17.39 -0.84
N GLN A 120 -40.02 18.22 -1.86
CA GLN A 120 -38.71 18.44 -2.48
C GLN A 120 -37.64 18.94 -1.50
N ALA A 121 -38.01 19.90 -0.65
CA ALA A 121 -37.11 20.46 0.36
C ALA A 121 -36.66 19.39 1.36
N LYS A 122 -37.59 18.55 1.82
CA LYS A 122 -37.29 17.43 2.73
C LYS A 122 -36.30 16.45 2.12
N LEU A 123 -36.48 16.06 0.85
CA LEU A 123 -35.55 15.15 0.17
C LEU A 123 -34.19 15.79 -0.08
N ALA A 124 -34.14 17.08 -0.39
CA ALA A 124 -32.88 17.81 -0.55
C ALA A 124 -32.12 17.90 0.78
N ASP A 125 -32.82 18.12 1.88
CA ASP A 125 -32.23 18.10 3.23
C ASP A 125 -31.73 16.69 3.59
N MET A 126 -32.48 15.63 3.28
CA MET A 126 -32.06 14.23 3.49
C MET A 126 -30.82 13.86 2.66
N LEU A 127 -30.78 14.28 1.39
CA LEU A 127 -29.63 14.06 0.51
C LEU A 127 -28.39 14.81 1.02
N ALA A 128 -28.56 16.05 1.47
CA ALA A 128 -27.48 16.83 2.08
C ALA A 128 -26.97 16.18 3.37
N GLU A 129 -27.87 15.74 4.26
CA GLU A 129 -27.52 15.00 5.48
C GLU A 129 -26.77 13.69 5.13
N GLY A 130 -27.19 12.98 4.09
CA GLY A 130 -26.54 11.76 3.63
C GLY A 130 -25.10 12.01 3.19
N HIS A 131 -24.84 13.08 2.43
CA HIS A 131 -23.49 13.46 2.03
C HIS A 131 -22.63 13.95 3.19
N GLU A 132 -23.19 14.71 4.13
CA GLU A 132 -22.50 15.15 5.36
C GLU A 132 -22.07 13.92 6.19
N LEU A 133 -22.97 12.96 6.41
CA LEU A 133 -22.67 11.73 7.16
C LEU A 133 -21.69 10.81 6.42
N LEU A 134 -21.81 10.67 5.09
CA LEU A 134 -20.87 9.91 4.28
C LEU A 134 -19.46 10.50 4.41
N HIS A 135 -19.35 11.83 4.39
CA HIS A 135 -18.07 12.51 4.56
C HIS A 135 -17.46 12.25 5.95
N GLU A 136 -18.23 12.43 7.02
CA GLU A 136 -17.78 12.11 8.39
C GLU A 136 -17.33 10.65 8.52
N CYS A 137 -18.04 9.72 7.87
CA CYS A 137 -17.66 8.31 7.85
C CYS A 137 -16.36 8.08 7.07
N LEU A 138 -16.18 8.73 5.91
CA LEU A 138 -14.96 8.64 5.11
C LEU A 138 -13.73 9.20 5.84
N GLU A 139 -13.88 10.22 6.67
CA GLU A 139 -12.79 10.72 7.53
C GLU A 139 -12.34 9.69 8.58
N ARG A 140 -13.21 8.75 8.95
CA ARG A 140 -12.91 7.63 9.86
C ARG A 140 -12.39 6.39 9.14
N VAL A 141 -12.48 6.33 7.82
CA VAL A 141 -12.01 5.17 7.06
C VAL A 141 -10.49 5.08 7.20
N ASP A 142 -10.02 3.93 7.65
CA ASP A 142 -8.61 3.65 7.67
C ASP A 142 -8.14 3.30 6.24
N PHE A 143 -7.70 4.33 5.52
CA PHE A 143 -7.14 4.21 4.17
C PHE A 143 -5.84 3.37 4.12
N TYR A 144 -5.28 3.00 5.28
CA TYR A 144 -4.12 2.12 5.39
C TYR A 144 -4.49 0.64 5.43
N THR A 145 -5.78 0.29 5.41
CA THR A 145 -6.21 -1.10 5.54
C THR A 145 -5.84 -1.92 4.30
N VAL A 146 -4.89 -2.83 4.50
CA VAL A 146 -4.53 -3.85 3.51
C VAL A 146 -5.58 -4.96 3.56
N SER A 147 -6.12 -5.28 2.39
CA SER A 147 -7.12 -6.35 2.24
C SER A 147 -6.62 -7.70 2.80
N GLU A 148 -7.52 -8.52 3.32
CA GLU A 148 -7.20 -9.85 3.91
C GLU A 148 -6.24 -10.71 3.07
N PRO A 149 -6.40 -10.83 1.73
CA PRO A 149 -5.50 -11.64 0.91
C PRO A 149 -4.05 -11.13 0.90
N LEU A 150 -3.86 -9.84 1.14
CA LEU A 150 -2.56 -9.16 1.09
C LEU A 150 -1.91 -8.97 2.46
N ARG A 151 -2.64 -9.19 3.57
CA ARG A 151 -2.08 -9.12 4.93
C ARG A 151 -0.88 -10.02 5.18
N PRO A 152 -0.82 -11.27 4.66
CA PRO A 152 0.38 -12.09 4.82
C PRO A 152 1.62 -11.43 4.22
N LEU A 153 1.45 -10.69 3.12
CA LEU A 153 2.53 -9.96 2.46
C LEU A 153 2.91 -8.70 3.25
N GLN A 154 1.93 -7.97 3.77
CA GLN A 154 2.16 -6.85 4.70
C GLN A 154 3.03 -7.27 5.88
N ASN A 155 2.63 -8.34 6.56
CA ASN A 155 3.36 -8.87 7.72
C ASN A 155 4.81 -9.26 7.36
N LYS A 156 5.03 -9.84 6.18
CA LYS A 156 6.39 -10.17 5.72
C LYS A 156 7.23 -8.90 5.54
N LEU A 157 6.68 -7.88 4.90
CA LEU A 157 7.36 -6.60 4.68
C LEU A 157 7.66 -5.87 5.99
N ASP A 158 6.71 -5.81 6.92
CA ASP A 158 6.93 -5.18 8.24
C ASP A 158 8.04 -5.88 9.02
N ASN A 159 8.05 -7.22 9.01
CA ASN A 159 9.12 -7.99 9.65
C ASN A 159 10.49 -7.72 9.01
N VAL A 160 10.55 -7.59 7.69
CA VAL A 160 11.80 -7.23 7.00
C VAL A 160 12.22 -5.80 7.35
N GLN A 161 11.29 -4.84 7.34
CA GLN A 161 11.55 -3.45 7.67
C GLN A 161 12.09 -3.31 9.09
N HIS A 162 11.46 -3.93 10.09
CA HIS A 162 11.93 -3.91 11.46
C HIS A 162 13.30 -4.59 11.63
N ALA A 163 13.55 -5.68 10.90
CA ALA A 163 14.87 -6.31 10.93
C ALA A 163 15.95 -5.38 10.32
N LEU A 164 15.64 -4.66 9.24
CA LEU A 164 16.56 -3.67 8.67
C LEU A 164 16.80 -2.51 9.63
N GLU A 165 15.74 -1.96 10.24
CA GLU A 165 15.82 -0.89 11.24
C GLU A 165 16.69 -1.31 12.44
N SER A 166 16.58 -2.56 12.89
CA SER A 166 17.39 -3.10 13.99
C SER A 166 18.91 -3.13 13.69
N LEU A 167 19.29 -3.09 12.41
CA LEU A 167 20.68 -3.09 11.95
C LEU A 167 21.24 -1.68 11.70
N GLN A 168 20.42 -0.62 11.82
CA GLN A 168 20.88 0.76 11.54
C GLN A 168 22.02 1.21 12.44
N ASP A 169 21.98 0.81 13.71
CA ASP A 169 22.95 1.23 14.73
C ASP A 169 24.08 0.20 14.94
N LYS A 170 24.15 -0.83 14.11
CA LYS A 170 25.20 -1.85 14.22
C LYS A 170 26.54 -1.30 13.70
N GLU A 171 27.54 -1.21 14.58
CA GLU A 171 28.89 -0.72 14.23
C GLU A 171 29.62 -1.65 13.23
N ASP A 172 29.63 -2.96 13.50
CA ASP A 172 30.28 -3.97 12.66
C ASP A 172 29.30 -4.60 11.65
N LEU A 173 28.65 -3.77 10.83
CA LEU A 173 27.71 -4.24 9.82
C LEU A 173 28.45 -4.82 8.60
N HIS A 174 28.20 -6.10 8.29
CA HIS A 174 28.73 -6.76 7.10
C HIS A 174 27.65 -7.07 6.06
N PRO A 175 28.01 -7.21 4.77
CA PRO A 175 27.07 -7.59 3.71
C PRO A 175 26.30 -8.88 4.01
N ARG A 176 26.96 -9.86 4.66
CA ARG A 176 26.34 -11.11 5.11
C ARG A 176 25.16 -10.93 6.07
N ASP A 177 25.17 -9.88 6.90
CA ASP A 177 24.08 -9.61 7.85
C ASP A 177 22.80 -9.20 7.10
N LEU A 178 22.98 -8.58 5.93
CA LEU A 178 21.90 -8.10 5.08
C LEU A 178 21.43 -9.16 4.08
N LEU A 179 22.25 -10.17 3.78
CA LEU A 179 21.95 -11.22 2.79
C LEU A 179 20.59 -11.92 3.02
N PRO A 180 20.20 -12.32 4.25
CA PRO A 180 18.89 -12.92 4.48
C PRO A 180 17.73 -11.98 4.16
N LEU A 181 17.89 -10.68 4.47
CA LEU A 181 16.87 -9.66 4.24
C LEU A 181 16.76 -9.31 2.76
N ARG A 182 17.89 -9.26 2.04
CA ARG A 182 17.94 -9.10 0.58
C ARG A 182 17.19 -10.21 -0.15
N ARG A 183 17.37 -11.46 0.27
CA ARG A 183 16.64 -12.61 -0.31
C ARG A 183 15.15 -12.52 -0.07
N LYS A 184 14.73 -12.18 1.15
CA LYS A 184 13.31 -11.98 1.48
C LYS A 184 12.68 -10.86 0.65
N LEU A 185 13.40 -9.75 0.44
CA LEU A 185 12.91 -8.66 -0.43
C LEU A 185 12.80 -9.11 -1.87
N ALA A 186 13.80 -9.81 -2.41
CA ALA A 186 13.74 -10.34 -3.77
C ALA A 186 12.58 -11.34 -3.97
N GLU A 187 12.27 -12.16 -2.97
CA GLU A 187 11.09 -13.04 -2.97
C GLU A 187 9.79 -12.23 -3.01
N ILE A 188 9.72 -11.10 -2.31
CA ILE A 188 8.55 -10.21 -2.30
C ILE A 188 8.43 -9.45 -3.63
N ASP A 189 9.54 -8.96 -4.18
CA ASP A 189 9.59 -8.31 -5.49
C ASP A 189 9.10 -9.23 -6.60
N ALA A 190 9.39 -10.54 -6.50
CA ALA A 190 8.90 -11.54 -7.44
C ALA A 190 7.38 -11.75 -7.41
N HIS A 191 6.66 -11.15 -6.46
CA HIS A 191 5.20 -11.09 -6.43
C HIS A 191 4.65 -9.74 -6.89
N TYR A 192 5.51 -8.76 -7.20
CA TYR A 192 5.16 -7.42 -7.62
C TYR A 192 5.35 -7.26 -9.13
N HIS A 193 4.25 -7.39 -9.88
CA HIS A 193 4.25 -7.35 -11.33
C HIS A 193 3.36 -6.21 -11.84
N GLU A 194 3.84 -5.45 -12.84
CA GLU A 194 3.07 -4.38 -13.49
C GLU A 194 2.47 -3.35 -12.50
N GLY A 195 3.21 -3.02 -11.44
CA GLY A 195 2.79 -2.03 -10.45
C GLY A 195 1.78 -2.54 -9.41
N ARG A 196 1.62 -3.86 -9.27
CA ARG A 196 0.67 -4.47 -8.33
C ARG A 196 1.15 -5.82 -7.81
N PHE A 197 0.80 -6.11 -6.56
CA PHE A 197 1.02 -7.41 -5.94
C PHE A 197 -0.06 -8.40 -6.36
N GLU A 198 0.35 -9.62 -6.66
CA GLU A 198 -0.56 -10.73 -6.92
C GLU A 198 -1.38 -11.05 -5.66
N SER A 199 -2.68 -10.75 -5.71
CA SER A 199 -3.63 -11.29 -4.74
C SER A 199 -4.09 -12.66 -5.22
N ALA A 200 -4.07 -13.66 -4.35
CA ALA A 200 -4.67 -14.98 -4.60
C ALA A 200 -6.20 -14.86 -4.73
N GLY A 201 -6.67 -14.36 -5.87
CA GLY A 201 -8.06 -14.35 -6.30
C GLY A 201 -8.38 -15.57 -7.16
N ARG A 202 -9.68 -15.82 -7.41
CA ARG A 202 -10.11 -16.86 -8.35
C ARG A 202 -9.48 -16.60 -9.73
N GLU A 203 -9.00 -17.66 -10.38
CA GLU A 203 -8.40 -17.59 -11.71
C GLU A 203 -9.26 -16.74 -12.66
N GLY A 204 -8.65 -15.70 -13.25
CA GLY A 204 -9.25 -14.87 -14.30
C GLY A 204 -9.85 -13.54 -13.86
N GLU A 205 -9.97 -13.25 -12.56
CA GLU A 205 -10.50 -11.97 -12.07
C GLU A 205 -9.37 -11.11 -11.49
N HIS A 206 -8.84 -10.18 -12.30
CA HIS A 206 -7.87 -9.16 -11.85
C HIS A 206 -8.58 -8.09 -11.00
N VAL A 207 -9.07 -8.48 -9.83
CA VAL A 207 -9.58 -7.53 -8.84
C VAL A 207 -8.37 -6.88 -8.17
N ILE A 208 -8.20 -5.56 -8.34
CA ILE A 208 -7.19 -4.80 -7.62
C ILE A 208 -7.59 -4.80 -6.14
N ALA A 209 -6.93 -5.64 -5.36
CA ALA A 209 -7.16 -5.74 -3.93
C ALA A 209 -6.77 -4.42 -3.22
N GLU A 210 -7.51 -4.02 -2.19
CA GLU A 210 -7.23 -2.78 -1.45
C GLU A 210 -5.90 -2.89 -0.68
N GLY A 211 -5.19 -1.76 -0.54
CA GLY A 211 -3.90 -1.67 0.16
C GLY A 211 -2.65 -1.83 -0.71
N GLN A 212 -2.79 -1.91 -2.03
CA GLN A 212 -1.65 -2.03 -2.96
C GLN A 212 -0.66 -0.88 -2.85
N ALA A 213 -1.15 0.36 -2.79
CA ALA A 213 -0.30 1.55 -2.64
C ALA A 213 0.45 1.56 -1.29
N VAL A 214 -0.18 1.07 -0.23
CA VAL A 214 0.44 0.95 1.10
C VAL A 214 1.58 -0.06 1.06
N LEU A 215 1.35 -1.23 0.46
CA LEU A 215 2.40 -2.25 0.30
C LEU A 215 3.53 -1.80 -0.60
N ALA A 216 3.23 -1.09 -1.70
CA ALA A 216 4.24 -0.56 -2.59
C ALA A 216 5.12 0.48 -1.87
N ALA A 217 4.51 1.36 -1.07
CA ALA A 217 5.23 2.30 -0.23
C ALA A 217 6.11 1.59 0.82
N LEU A 218 5.60 0.54 1.45
CA LEU A 218 6.35 -0.25 2.43
C LEU A 218 7.53 -1.00 1.79
N LEU A 219 7.32 -1.61 0.62
CA LEU A 219 8.37 -2.26 -0.16
C LEU A 219 9.47 -1.27 -0.56
N ASN A 220 9.09 -0.10 -1.06
CA ASN A 220 10.04 0.96 -1.41
C ASN A 220 10.85 1.42 -0.18
N LYS A 221 10.19 1.64 0.97
CA LYS A 221 10.86 1.99 2.22
C LYS A 221 11.88 0.92 2.65
N ALA A 222 11.54 -0.36 2.49
CA ALA A 222 12.44 -1.47 2.80
C ALA A 222 13.66 -1.50 1.88
N HIS A 223 13.47 -1.27 0.58
CA HIS A 223 14.58 -1.14 -0.38
C HIS A 223 15.48 0.06 -0.10
N GLU A 224 14.90 1.22 0.23
CA GLU A 224 15.65 2.41 0.62
C GLU A 224 16.49 2.16 1.88
N THR A 225 15.88 1.55 2.90
CA THR A 225 16.56 1.21 4.16
C THR A 225 17.70 0.23 3.90
N LEU A 226 17.45 -0.83 3.12
CA LEU A 226 18.46 -1.81 2.73
C LEU A 226 19.62 -1.14 1.97
N ARG A 227 19.32 -0.27 1.01
CA ARG A 227 20.35 0.45 0.23
C ARG A 227 21.20 1.34 1.14
N ALA A 228 20.59 2.05 2.07
CA ALA A 228 21.29 2.86 3.06
C ALA A 228 22.23 2.02 3.94
N LEU A 229 21.83 0.81 4.33
CA LEU A 229 22.67 -0.12 5.08
C LEU A 229 23.81 -0.69 4.25
N LEU A 230 23.57 -1.07 2.99
CA LEU A 230 24.62 -1.57 2.08
C LEU A 230 25.70 -0.52 1.81
N LEU A 231 25.33 0.76 1.78
CA LEU A 231 26.27 1.89 1.68
C LEU A 231 27.23 2.00 2.87
N LYS A 232 26.86 1.46 4.05
CA LYS A 232 27.76 1.38 5.22
C LYS A 232 28.75 0.21 5.14
N THR A 233 28.54 -0.74 4.23
CA THR A 233 29.39 -1.92 4.03
C THR A 233 30.36 -1.71 2.86
N ASP A 234 31.21 -2.67 2.51
CA ASP A 234 31.99 -2.64 1.26
C ASP A 234 31.20 -3.04 0.01
N TYR A 235 29.95 -3.49 0.19
CA TYR A 235 29.06 -3.94 -0.88
C TYR A 235 28.70 -2.86 -1.90
N TYR A 236 28.67 -1.58 -1.53
CA TYR A 236 28.34 -0.49 -2.47
C TYR A 236 29.33 -0.36 -3.64
N LYS A 237 30.49 -1.02 -3.55
CA LYS A 237 31.52 -1.04 -4.60
C LYS A 237 31.29 -2.15 -5.62
N VAL A 238 30.34 -3.05 -5.37
CA VAL A 238 30.04 -4.23 -6.18
C VAL A 238 28.96 -3.85 -7.18
N ASP A 239 29.22 -4.08 -8.47
CA ASP A 239 28.21 -3.87 -9.50
C ASP A 239 27.11 -4.93 -9.45
N GLN A 240 25.94 -4.62 -9.98
CA GLN A 240 24.78 -5.50 -9.91
C GLN A 240 25.04 -6.86 -10.59
N GLU A 241 25.84 -6.87 -11.66
CA GLU A 241 26.24 -8.08 -12.39
C GLU A 241 27.06 -9.05 -11.51
N LEU A 242 27.72 -8.53 -10.47
CA LEU A 242 28.51 -9.33 -9.52
C LEU A 242 27.71 -9.79 -8.29
N PHE A 243 26.46 -9.36 -8.12
CA PHE A 243 25.65 -9.70 -6.94
C PHE A 243 25.48 -11.21 -6.77
N SER A 244 25.21 -11.93 -7.88
CA SER A 244 24.99 -13.37 -7.84
C SER A 244 26.20 -14.15 -7.33
N ILE A 245 27.41 -13.84 -7.82
CA ILE A 245 28.62 -14.52 -7.35
C ILE A 245 28.98 -14.08 -5.93
N HIS A 246 28.86 -12.79 -5.60
CA HIS A 246 29.11 -12.29 -4.25
C HIS A 246 28.23 -13.01 -3.23
N ASP A 247 26.92 -13.10 -3.47
CA ASP A 247 25.96 -13.69 -2.55
C ASP A 247 26.14 -15.20 -2.40
N ARG A 248 26.59 -15.88 -3.47
CA ARG A 248 26.98 -17.29 -3.40
C ARG A 248 28.21 -17.47 -2.51
N LEU A 249 29.24 -16.64 -2.67
CA LEU A 249 30.44 -16.69 -1.85
C LEU A 249 30.17 -16.39 -0.38
N GLU A 250 29.39 -15.34 -0.06
CA GLU A 250 28.98 -15.05 1.32
C GLU A 250 28.20 -16.23 1.93
N SER A 251 27.29 -16.83 1.16
CA SER A 251 26.55 -18.00 1.61
C SER A 251 27.44 -19.21 1.88
N ILE A 252 28.50 -19.42 1.09
CA ILE A 252 29.47 -20.49 1.32
C ILE A 252 30.29 -20.17 2.57
N LYS A 253 30.83 -18.95 2.66
CA LYS A 253 31.61 -18.46 3.81
C LYS A 253 30.85 -18.62 5.13
N MET A 254 29.62 -18.13 5.22
CA MET A 254 28.77 -18.28 6.41
C MET A 254 28.60 -19.74 6.84
N ARG A 255 28.41 -20.66 5.87
CA ARG A 255 28.27 -22.08 6.18
C ARG A 255 29.58 -22.68 6.69
N LEU A 256 30.71 -22.34 6.06
CA LEU A 256 32.03 -22.77 6.53
C LEU A 256 32.36 -22.23 7.93
N GLU A 257 32.04 -20.97 8.22
CA GLU A 257 32.20 -20.38 9.57
C GLU A 257 31.31 -21.10 10.59
N GLY A 258 30.10 -21.52 10.19
CA GLY A 258 29.24 -22.41 10.96
C GLY A 258 29.93 -23.74 11.28
N LEU A 259 30.46 -24.43 10.26
CA LEU A 259 31.17 -25.70 10.43
C LEU A 259 32.41 -25.57 11.32
N MET A 260 33.14 -24.44 11.25
CA MET A 260 34.26 -24.14 12.15
C MET A 260 33.86 -24.08 13.64
N ARG A 261 32.58 -23.87 13.96
CA ARG A 261 32.07 -23.86 15.34
C ARG A 261 31.51 -25.21 15.79
N HIS A 262 31.27 -26.14 14.88
CA HIS A 262 30.76 -27.48 15.21
C HIS A 262 31.90 -28.48 15.39
N GLU A 263 31.72 -29.47 16.27
CA GLU A 263 32.73 -30.50 16.55
C GLU A 263 32.74 -31.62 15.50
N ASN A 264 31.57 -32.01 14.98
CA ASN A 264 31.40 -33.15 14.08
C ASN A 264 31.10 -32.69 12.65
N VAL A 265 32.14 -32.26 11.92
CA VAL A 265 32.02 -31.92 10.49
C VAL A 265 32.26 -33.16 9.64
N THR A 266 31.36 -33.46 8.70
CA THR A 266 31.50 -34.63 7.80
C THR A 266 31.98 -34.23 6.40
N GLU A 267 32.61 -35.16 5.68
CA GLU A 267 33.03 -34.91 4.27
C GLU A 267 31.83 -34.60 3.37
N LYS A 268 30.65 -35.12 3.70
CA LYS A 268 29.42 -34.83 2.97
C LYS A 268 29.00 -33.36 3.11
N ASP A 269 29.20 -32.77 4.29
CA ASP A 269 28.87 -31.35 4.51
C ASP A 269 29.80 -30.46 3.69
N LEU A 270 31.09 -30.83 3.63
CA LEU A 270 32.13 -30.07 2.95
C LEU A 270 32.10 -30.22 1.43
N SER A 271 31.82 -31.42 0.90
CA SER A 271 31.82 -31.70 -0.54
C SER A 271 30.83 -30.80 -1.29
N SER A 272 29.62 -30.64 -0.75
CA SER A 272 28.60 -29.75 -1.32
C SER A 272 29.02 -28.27 -1.36
N LEU A 273 29.82 -27.82 -0.40
CA LEU A 273 30.36 -26.46 -0.37
C LEU A 273 31.53 -26.31 -1.34
N ARG A 274 32.37 -27.34 -1.46
CA ARG A 274 33.49 -27.39 -2.40
C ARG A 274 33.04 -27.29 -3.84
N GLU A 275 32.01 -28.06 -4.23
CA GLU A 275 31.44 -28.01 -5.59
C GLU A 275 30.89 -26.61 -5.91
N ARG A 276 30.18 -25.99 -4.96
CA ARG A 276 29.65 -24.62 -5.14
C ARG A 276 30.76 -23.58 -5.26
N LEU A 277 31.85 -23.73 -4.51
CA LEU A 277 33.01 -22.85 -4.59
C LEU A 277 33.74 -23.01 -5.94
N GLN A 278 33.93 -24.25 -6.39
CA GLN A 278 34.48 -24.55 -7.72
C GLN A 278 33.67 -23.93 -8.86
N HIS A 279 32.33 -23.89 -8.73
CA HIS A 279 31.51 -23.18 -9.71
C HIS A 279 31.80 -21.67 -9.72
N CYS A 280 32.03 -21.06 -8.55
CA CYS A 280 32.42 -19.65 -8.48
C CYS A 280 33.80 -19.43 -9.14
N ASP A 281 34.75 -20.35 -8.92
CA ASP A 281 36.07 -20.31 -9.58
C ASP A 281 35.97 -20.41 -11.11
N ALA A 282 35.04 -21.24 -11.63
CA ALA A 282 34.86 -21.40 -13.06
C ALA A 282 34.31 -20.13 -13.75
N GLU A 283 33.53 -19.34 -13.03
CA GLU A 283 33.09 -18.01 -13.47
C GLU A 283 34.24 -16.98 -13.37
N TRP A 284 35.17 -17.17 -12.44
CA TRP A 284 36.33 -16.30 -12.20
C TRP A 284 37.53 -16.64 -13.09
N LYS A 285 37.52 -16.15 -14.34
CA LYS A 285 38.56 -16.46 -15.34
C LYS A 285 39.69 -15.42 -15.35
N GLU A 286 40.93 -15.88 -15.35
CA GLU A 286 42.12 -15.01 -15.50
C GLU A 286 42.19 -13.84 -14.49
N GLY A 287 41.60 -14.02 -13.30
CA GLY A 287 41.62 -12.99 -12.25
C GLY A 287 40.50 -11.97 -12.32
N LYS A 288 39.51 -12.13 -13.20
CA LYS A 288 38.35 -11.22 -13.32
C LYS A 288 37.10 -11.95 -13.83
N ILE A 289 35.95 -11.30 -13.68
CA ILE A 289 34.72 -11.65 -14.40
C ILE A 289 34.54 -10.63 -15.52
N GLU A 290 34.42 -11.11 -16.74
CA GLU A 290 34.04 -10.31 -17.90
C GLU A 290 32.57 -10.57 -18.25
N LEU A 291 31.84 -9.52 -18.60
CA LEU A 291 30.50 -9.63 -19.15
C LEU A 291 30.57 -10.13 -20.60
N GLU A 292 29.41 -10.55 -21.14
CA GLU A 292 29.30 -10.93 -22.56
C GLU A 292 29.68 -9.77 -23.51
N SER A 293 29.55 -8.51 -23.05
CA SER A 293 29.99 -7.32 -23.79
C SER A 293 31.52 -7.15 -23.85
N GLY A 294 32.26 -7.91 -23.05
CA GLY A 294 33.71 -7.73 -22.83
C GLY A 294 34.06 -6.72 -21.75
N ASP A 295 33.07 -6.10 -21.10
CA ASP A 295 33.30 -5.16 -20.01
C ASP A 295 33.64 -5.87 -18.70
N VAL A 296 34.42 -5.18 -17.86
CA VAL A 296 34.75 -5.64 -16.50
C VAL A 296 33.94 -4.81 -15.50
N PRO A 297 32.93 -5.40 -14.82
CA PRO A 297 32.07 -4.68 -13.89
C PRO A 297 32.83 -4.26 -12.64
N ALA A 298 32.37 -3.19 -11.99
CA ALA A 298 32.99 -2.66 -10.78
C ALA A 298 32.90 -3.64 -9.60
N GLY A 299 33.89 -3.61 -8.71
CA GLY A 299 33.87 -4.43 -7.48
C GLY A 299 34.55 -5.80 -7.56
N GLN A 300 35.27 -6.09 -8.65
CA GLN A 300 36.11 -7.30 -8.79
C GLN A 300 37.02 -7.52 -7.56
N ALA A 301 37.64 -6.47 -7.04
CA ALA A 301 38.54 -6.59 -5.89
C ALA A 301 37.82 -7.07 -4.61
N VAL A 302 36.55 -6.73 -4.43
CA VAL A 302 35.73 -7.19 -3.30
C VAL A 302 35.43 -8.68 -3.47
N VAL A 303 34.95 -9.07 -4.65
CA VAL A 303 34.65 -10.48 -4.96
C VAL A 303 35.92 -11.36 -4.89
N SER A 304 37.04 -10.88 -5.43
CA SER A 304 38.32 -11.57 -5.40
C SER A 304 38.81 -11.82 -3.97
N ARG A 305 38.71 -10.81 -3.10
CA ARG A 305 39.05 -10.96 -1.68
C ARG A 305 38.14 -11.97 -1.00
N LEU A 306 36.83 -11.87 -1.22
CA LEU A 306 35.86 -12.79 -0.64
C LEU A 306 36.09 -14.23 -1.10
N LEU A 307 36.40 -14.44 -2.38
CA LEU A 307 36.75 -15.73 -2.95
C LEU A 307 37.98 -16.31 -2.25
N TYR A 308 39.04 -15.52 -2.13
CA TYR A 308 40.28 -15.90 -1.44
C TYR A 308 40.04 -16.26 0.04
N GLU A 309 39.30 -15.43 0.77
CA GLU A 309 38.93 -15.69 2.17
C GLU A 309 38.13 -16.99 2.31
N THR A 310 37.22 -17.25 1.37
CA THR A 310 36.37 -18.46 1.37
C THR A 310 37.21 -19.72 1.12
N HIS A 311 38.19 -19.67 0.21
CA HIS A 311 39.15 -20.77 -0.02
C HIS A 311 40.01 -21.04 1.21
N ASN A 312 40.54 -20.00 1.85
CA ASN A 312 41.32 -20.16 3.08
C ASN A 312 40.51 -20.80 4.20
N LEU A 313 39.24 -20.42 4.32
CA LEU A 313 38.33 -20.99 5.31
C LEU A 313 38.00 -22.46 5.00
N MET A 314 37.78 -22.79 3.73
CA MET A 314 37.59 -24.18 3.27
C MET A 314 38.79 -25.07 3.66
N ALA A 315 40.01 -24.60 3.37
CA ALA A 315 41.23 -25.31 3.75
C ALA A 315 41.36 -25.46 5.27
N SER A 316 40.96 -24.43 6.04
CA SER A 316 40.98 -24.48 7.51
C SER A 316 40.02 -25.53 8.07
N VAL A 317 38.78 -25.60 7.54
CA VAL A 317 37.80 -26.64 7.93
C VAL A 317 38.34 -28.02 7.58
N GLN A 318 38.90 -28.20 6.38
CA GLN A 318 39.43 -29.48 5.92
C GLN A 318 40.59 -29.97 6.79
N ASN A 319 41.52 -29.10 7.15
CA ASN A 319 42.63 -29.45 8.05
C ASN A 319 42.13 -29.88 9.43
N ARG A 320 41.09 -29.23 9.96
CA ARG A 320 40.48 -29.59 11.26
C ARG A 320 39.80 -30.95 11.23
N MET A 321 39.30 -31.41 10.09
CA MET A 321 38.72 -32.75 9.95
C MET A 321 39.77 -33.87 9.92
N GLN A 322 41.01 -33.54 9.58
CA GLN A 322 42.09 -34.52 9.41
C GLN A 322 42.98 -34.68 10.65
N GLY A 323 42.91 -33.75 11.61
CA GLY A 323 43.65 -33.77 12.88
C GLY A 323 42.76 -34.17 14.05
#